data_AF-A0A938PWD2-F1
#
_entry.id   AF-A0A938PWD2-F1
#
_cell.length_a   1.000
_cell.length_b   1.000
_cell.length_c   1.000
_cell.angle_alpha   90.00
_cell.angle_beta   90.00
_cell.angle_gamma   90.00
#
_symmetry.space_group_name_H-M   'P 1'
#
loop_
_entity.id
_entity.type
_entity.pdbx_description
1 polymer ?
#
loop_
_entity_poly.entity_id
_entity_poly.type
_entity_poly.pdbx_seq_one_letter_code
_entity_poly.pdbx_strand_id
1 'polypeptide(L)'
;MEKRSDTYSLAYECCNSVFLEDGRFPTIDAIRDRIHINSPAVIKRAMNDWTLHFVERHRQKLENPNMPAVIVDASESLWKLAMSEAKKAFDVREKELSLRESEWKSQIKCLEDNLTENQQKWASENSQLKQALAEQVSSGQDLAENLKITTQQLKETESSLSVNRENLSRVEGALEEARKSHEAQTKEWSEKSEKDHLWHLKRIEEEKEAAKNEQARIISNLNRSLETAKLDQESLRARLTQIMNQVGDQLERQGKLEAEVDKLRAELSSTEKALLQEKERSVKLQALVKKQRRPAEKQTSERISL
;
A
#
# COMPACT_ATOMS: atom_id res chain seq x y z
N MET A 1 -54.06 108.27 -88.64
CA MET A 1 -54.97 108.10 -87.48
C MET A 1 -54.23 108.55 -86.25
N GLU A 2 -54.63 109.68 -85.68
CA GLU A 2 -53.99 110.20 -84.47
C GLU A 2 -54.34 109.30 -83.29
N LYS A 3 -53.33 108.87 -82.53
CA LYS A 3 -53.56 108.20 -81.25
C LYS A 3 -54.19 109.23 -80.33
N ARG A 4 -55.40 108.96 -79.85
CA ARG A 4 -56.01 109.74 -78.76
C ARG A 4 -55.06 109.66 -77.57
N SER A 5 -54.33 110.75 -77.31
CA SER A 5 -53.59 110.97 -76.08
C SER A 5 -54.54 110.76 -74.90
N ASP A 6 -54.15 109.91 -73.95
CA ASP A 6 -55.03 109.57 -72.83
C ASP A 6 -55.37 110.87 -72.06
N THR A 7 -56.66 111.13 -71.89
CA THR A 7 -57.19 112.32 -71.20
C THR A 7 -56.56 112.50 -69.81
N TYR A 8 -56.14 111.39 -69.18
CA TYR A 8 -55.38 111.43 -67.93
C TYR A 8 -53.99 112.07 -68.09
N SER A 9 -53.19 111.60 -69.04
CA SER A 9 -51.82 112.10 -69.27
C SER A 9 -51.82 113.58 -69.69
N LEU A 10 -52.74 113.98 -70.57
CA LEU A 10 -52.86 115.36 -71.02
C LEU A 10 -53.29 116.30 -69.87
N ALA A 11 -54.20 115.84 -69.00
CA ALA A 11 -54.59 116.60 -67.81
C ALA A 11 -53.44 116.70 -66.80
N TYR A 12 -52.65 115.64 -66.61
CA TYR A 12 -51.49 115.62 -65.71
C TYR A 12 -50.37 116.58 -66.18
N GLU A 13 -50.07 116.60 -67.47
CA GLU A 13 -49.12 117.56 -68.05
C GLU A 13 -49.66 119.00 -67.96
N CYS A 14 -50.95 119.19 -68.19
CA CYS A 14 -51.60 120.50 -68.04
C CYS A 14 -51.60 121.01 -66.58
N CYS A 15 -51.56 120.14 -65.56
CA CYS A 15 -51.35 120.55 -64.17
C CYS A 15 -49.98 121.23 -64.00
N ASN A 16 -48.92 120.70 -64.63
CA ASN A 16 -47.59 121.34 -64.59
C ASN A 16 -47.60 122.70 -65.30
N SER A 17 -48.19 122.80 -66.49
CA SER A 17 -48.19 124.06 -67.25
C SER A 17 -49.01 125.16 -66.56
N VAL A 18 -50.21 124.86 -66.05
CA VAL A 18 -51.03 125.81 -65.28
C VAL A 18 -50.28 126.31 -64.05
N PHE A 19 -49.60 125.42 -63.31
CA PHE A 19 -48.85 125.82 -62.13
C PHE A 19 -47.63 126.71 -62.46
N LEU A 20 -46.89 126.39 -63.53
CA LEU A 20 -45.68 127.12 -63.94
C LEU A 20 -45.98 128.46 -64.61
N GLU A 21 -47.05 128.55 -65.40
CA GLU A 21 -47.41 129.77 -66.16
C GLU A 21 -48.30 130.71 -65.35
N ASP A 22 -49.38 130.20 -64.75
CA ASP A 22 -50.38 131.04 -64.06
C ASP A 22 -50.01 131.28 -62.58
N GLY A 23 -48.99 130.60 -62.05
CA GLY A 23 -48.52 130.71 -60.65
C GLY A 23 -49.56 130.29 -59.61
N ARG A 24 -50.62 129.58 -60.04
CA ARG A 24 -51.76 129.17 -59.22
C ARG A 24 -51.86 127.66 -59.17
N PHE A 25 -52.46 127.14 -58.09
CA PHE A 25 -52.70 125.72 -57.99
C PHE A 25 -53.69 125.28 -59.10
N PRO A 26 -53.45 124.16 -59.80
CA PRO A 26 -54.33 123.72 -60.88
C PRO A 26 -55.75 123.44 -60.38
N THR A 27 -56.74 124.03 -61.03
CA THR A 27 -58.17 123.82 -60.77
C THR A 27 -58.78 123.06 -61.94
N ILE A 28 -59.79 122.22 -61.68
CA ILE A 28 -60.46 121.40 -62.69
C ILE A 28 -60.96 122.25 -63.87
N ASP A 29 -61.53 123.44 -63.61
CA ASP A 29 -61.97 124.37 -64.65
C ASP A 29 -60.79 124.90 -65.49
N ALA A 30 -59.70 125.35 -64.86
CA ALA A 30 -58.52 125.87 -65.57
C ALA A 30 -57.85 124.82 -66.47
N ILE A 31 -57.83 123.55 -66.04
CA ILE A 31 -57.35 122.43 -66.86
C ILE A 31 -58.35 122.14 -67.99
N ARG A 32 -59.65 122.04 -67.70
CA ARG A 32 -60.72 121.80 -68.69
C ARG A 32 -60.70 122.85 -69.80
N ASP A 33 -60.54 124.11 -69.44
CA ASP A 33 -60.59 125.24 -70.37
C ASP A 33 -59.36 125.26 -71.30
N ARG A 34 -58.23 124.66 -70.90
CA ARG A 34 -57.04 124.47 -71.75
C ARG A 34 -57.04 123.18 -72.58
N ILE A 35 -57.54 122.06 -72.03
CA ILE A 35 -57.55 120.76 -72.75
C ILE A 35 -58.81 120.54 -73.61
N HIS A 36 -59.84 121.39 -73.46
CA HIS A 36 -61.13 121.34 -74.17
C HIS A 36 -61.87 119.99 -74.13
N ILE A 37 -61.56 119.11 -73.16
CA ILE A 37 -62.17 117.78 -73.01
C ILE A 37 -63.03 117.74 -71.74
N ASN A 38 -64.32 117.40 -71.92
CA ASN A 38 -65.30 117.33 -70.85
C ASN A 38 -65.19 115.99 -70.08
N SER A 39 -64.20 115.85 -69.20
CA SER A 39 -64.05 114.68 -68.30
C SER A 39 -63.54 115.05 -66.90
N PRO A 40 -64.35 115.76 -66.08
CA PRO A 40 -63.93 116.29 -64.78
C PRO A 40 -63.38 115.23 -63.80
N ALA A 41 -63.91 114.00 -63.84
CA ALA A 41 -63.45 112.91 -62.97
C ALA A 41 -62.03 112.43 -63.30
N VAL A 42 -61.66 112.40 -64.58
CA VAL A 42 -60.31 112.01 -65.03
C VAL A 42 -59.32 113.13 -64.72
N ILE A 43 -59.71 114.38 -64.99
CA ILE A 43 -58.93 115.58 -64.62
C ILE A 43 -58.67 115.60 -63.11
N LYS A 44 -59.70 115.37 -62.27
CA LYS A 44 -59.56 115.33 -60.81
C LYS A 44 -58.63 114.21 -60.33
N ARG A 45 -58.63 113.03 -60.97
CA ARG A 45 -57.69 111.95 -60.64
C ARG A 45 -56.25 112.37 -61.01
N ALA A 46 -56.01 112.82 -62.24
CA ALA A 46 -54.71 113.28 -62.70
C ALA A 46 -54.16 114.43 -61.82
N MET A 47 -55.02 115.37 -61.43
CA MET A 47 -54.69 116.49 -60.53
C MET A 47 -54.34 116.01 -59.11
N ASN A 48 -55.06 115.04 -58.56
CA ASN A 48 -54.76 114.46 -57.25
C ASN A 48 -53.41 113.71 -57.27
N ASP A 49 -53.17 112.88 -58.30
CA ASP A 49 -51.93 112.12 -58.44
C ASP A 49 -50.74 113.06 -58.67
N TRP A 50 -50.93 114.12 -59.48
CA TRP A 50 -49.96 115.21 -59.64
C TRP A 50 -49.67 115.93 -58.32
N THR A 51 -50.70 116.18 -57.51
CA THR A 51 -50.56 116.80 -56.19
C THR A 51 -49.72 115.95 -55.25
N LEU A 52 -49.93 114.62 -55.25
CA LEU A 52 -49.14 113.69 -54.45
C LEU A 52 -47.67 113.71 -54.88
N HIS A 53 -47.37 113.56 -56.17
CA HIS A 53 -46.00 113.61 -56.68
C HIS A 53 -45.33 114.98 -56.50
N PHE A 54 -46.09 116.07 -56.58
CA PHE A 54 -45.61 117.42 -56.27
C PHE A 54 -45.23 117.54 -54.79
N VAL A 55 -46.07 117.05 -53.88
CA VAL A 55 -45.82 117.04 -52.43
C VAL A 55 -44.63 116.16 -52.07
N GLU A 56 -44.49 114.95 -52.65
CA GLU A 56 -43.32 114.08 -52.44
C GLU A 56 -42.02 114.77 -52.90
N ARG A 57 -42.00 115.32 -54.12
CA ARG A 57 -40.84 116.03 -54.66
C ARG A 57 -40.49 117.29 -53.85
N HIS A 58 -41.48 118.01 -53.32
CA HIS A 58 -41.23 119.15 -52.44
C HIS A 58 -40.82 118.72 -51.03
N ARG A 59 -41.32 117.60 -50.52
CA ARG A 59 -40.90 117.02 -49.24
C ARG A 59 -39.44 116.59 -49.28
N GLN A 60 -38.99 115.91 -50.33
CA GLN A 60 -37.57 115.56 -50.52
C GLN A 60 -36.66 116.79 -50.57
N LYS A 61 -37.10 117.89 -51.20
CA LYS A 61 -36.39 119.18 -51.17
C LYS A 61 -36.39 119.84 -49.78
N LEU A 62 -37.43 119.66 -48.97
CA LEU A 62 -37.53 120.19 -47.60
C LEU A 62 -36.70 119.40 -46.60
N GLU A 63 -36.62 118.08 -46.76
CA GLU A 63 -35.79 117.21 -45.91
C GLU A 63 -34.29 117.35 -46.23
N ASN A 64 -33.91 117.75 -47.45
CA ASN A 64 -32.51 118.04 -47.84
C ASN A 64 -32.33 119.40 -48.59
N PRO A 65 -32.48 120.56 -47.92
CA PRO A 65 -32.61 121.88 -48.56
C PRO A 65 -31.49 122.32 -49.51
N ASN A 66 -30.26 121.87 -49.26
CA ASN A 66 -29.06 122.32 -49.99
C ASN A 66 -28.45 121.22 -50.89
N MET A 67 -29.14 120.09 -51.08
CA MET A 67 -28.60 118.96 -51.84
C MET A 67 -29.28 118.84 -53.22
N PRO A 68 -28.53 118.80 -54.35
CA PRO A 68 -29.09 118.49 -55.66
C PRO A 68 -29.78 117.13 -55.65
N ALA A 69 -30.97 117.02 -56.26
CA ALA A 69 -31.77 115.79 -56.27
C ALA A 69 -30.97 114.56 -56.76
N VAL A 70 -30.11 114.73 -57.76
CA VAL A 70 -29.20 113.69 -58.27
C VAL A 70 -28.30 113.09 -57.18
N ILE A 71 -27.85 113.88 -56.21
CA ILE A 71 -27.03 113.41 -55.08
C ILE A 71 -27.90 112.69 -54.04
N VAL A 72 -29.13 113.17 -53.81
CA VAL A 72 -30.09 112.46 -52.93
C VAL A 72 -30.39 111.08 -53.50
N ASP A 73 -30.78 110.99 -54.78
CA ASP A 73 -31.06 109.72 -55.48
C ASP A 73 -29.84 108.79 -55.52
N ALA A 74 -28.64 109.34 -55.74
CA ALA A 74 -27.38 108.58 -55.66
C ALA A 74 -27.09 108.08 -54.24
N SER A 75 -27.35 108.88 -53.22
CA SER A 75 -27.14 108.49 -51.81
C SER A 75 -28.13 107.42 -51.36
N GLU A 76 -29.40 107.52 -51.76
CA GLU A 76 -30.43 106.52 -51.48
C GLU A 76 -30.13 105.19 -52.20
N SER A 77 -29.71 105.25 -53.46
CA SER A 77 -29.37 104.04 -54.22
C SER A 77 -28.10 103.37 -53.71
N LEU A 78 -27.07 104.14 -53.33
CA LEU A 78 -25.89 103.61 -52.63
C LEU A 78 -26.25 103.02 -51.26
N TRP A 79 -27.15 103.65 -50.50
CA TRP A 79 -27.64 103.10 -49.23
C TRP A 79 -28.41 101.79 -49.42
N LYS A 80 -29.33 101.75 -50.39
CA LYS A 80 -30.08 100.53 -50.77
C LYS A 80 -29.13 99.42 -51.22
N LEU A 81 -28.09 99.73 -51.99
CA LEU A 81 -27.06 98.79 -52.42
C LEU A 81 -26.24 98.28 -51.21
N ALA A 82 -25.72 99.18 -50.37
CA ALA A 82 -24.95 98.83 -49.17
C ALA A 82 -25.77 97.97 -48.20
N MET A 83 -27.05 98.29 -47.99
CA MET A 83 -27.98 97.47 -47.21
C MET A 83 -28.23 96.10 -47.84
N SER A 84 -28.24 95.99 -49.17
CA SER A 84 -28.40 94.70 -49.86
C SER A 84 -27.15 93.82 -49.75
N GLU A 85 -25.95 94.40 -49.87
CA GLU A 85 -24.68 93.68 -49.68
C GLU A 85 -24.44 93.30 -48.21
N ALA A 86 -24.79 94.19 -47.27
CA ALA A 86 -24.73 93.89 -45.83
C ALA A 86 -25.67 92.72 -45.47
N LYS A 87 -26.87 92.65 -46.06
CA LYS A 87 -27.78 91.51 -45.91
C LYS A 87 -27.17 90.22 -46.48
N LYS A 88 -26.68 90.24 -47.73
CA LYS A 88 -26.01 89.06 -48.32
C LYS A 88 -24.84 88.57 -47.46
N ALA A 89 -24.01 89.48 -46.96
CA ALA A 89 -22.87 89.15 -46.10
C ALA A 89 -23.31 88.60 -44.73
N PHE A 90 -24.44 89.07 -44.19
CA PHE A 90 -25.07 88.51 -43.00
C PHE A 90 -25.61 87.10 -43.27
N ASP A 91 -26.41 86.91 -44.32
CA ASP A 91 -26.99 85.61 -44.70
C ASP A 91 -25.91 84.53 -44.95
N VAL A 92 -24.76 84.93 -45.50
CA VAL A 92 -23.59 84.03 -45.66
C VAL A 92 -23.00 83.65 -44.30
N ARG A 93 -22.77 84.62 -43.40
CA ARG A 93 -22.26 84.35 -42.05
C ARG A 93 -23.22 83.51 -41.22
N GLU A 94 -24.54 83.72 -41.33
CA GLU A 94 -25.55 82.93 -40.64
C GLU A 94 -25.54 81.46 -41.12
N LYS A 95 -25.32 81.23 -42.42
CA LYS A 95 -25.11 79.89 -42.98
C LYS A 95 -23.80 79.26 -42.51
N GLU A 96 -22.70 80.00 -42.48
CA GLU A 96 -21.42 79.51 -41.94
C GLU A 96 -21.50 79.16 -40.45
N LEU A 97 -22.20 79.98 -39.65
CA LEU A 97 -22.39 79.74 -38.22
C LEU A 97 -23.30 78.54 -37.96
N SER A 98 -24.43 78.43 -38.67
CA SER A 98 -25.34 77.29 -38.53
C SER A 98 -24.72 75.96 -39.00
N LEU A 99 -23.90 75.97 -40.05
CA LEU A 99 -23.07 74.82 -40.44
C LEU A 99 -22.11 74.43 -39.32
N ARG A 100 -21.29 75.37 -38.82
CA ARG A 100 -20.38 75.11 -37.69
C ARG A 100 -21.11 74.61 -36.45
N GLU A 101 -22.24 75.19 -36.08
CA GLU A 101 -23.05 74.70 -34.96
C GLU A 101 -23.49 73.24 -35.16
N SER A 102 -23.85 72.85 -36.38
CA SER A 102 -24.19 71.46 -36.68
C SER A 102 -22.98 70.53 -36.58
N GLU A 103 -21.80 70.98 -37.04
CA GLU A 103 -20.53 70.26 -36.90
C GLU A 103 -20.17 70.08 -35.42
N TRP A 104 -20.15 71.14 -34.62
CA TRP A 104 -19.88 71.08 -33.18
C TRP A 104 -20.89 70.19 -32.45
N LYS A 105 -22.19 70.27 -32.76
CA LYS A 105 -23.21 69.38 -32.18
C LYS A 105 -22.95 67.90 -32.55
N SER A 106 -22.53 67.62 -33.78
CA SER A 106 -22.17 66.26 -34.22
C SER A 106 -20.90 65.73 -33.52
N GLN A 107 -19.89 66.58 -33.31
CA GLN A 107 -18.66 66.23 -32.62
C GLN A 107 -18.91 65.98 -31.12
N ILE A 108 -19.67 66.87 -30.45
CA ILE A 108 -20.07 66.69 -29.05
C ILE A 108 -20.82 65.37 -28.90
N LYS A 109 -21.83 65.10 -29.74
CA LYS A 109 -22.57 63.84 -29.70
C LYS A 109 -21.66 62.61 -29.90
N CYS A 110 -20.75 62.66 -30.86
CA CYS A 110 -19.79 61.57 -31.09
C CYS A 110 -18.87 61.35 -29.87
N LEU A 111 -18.44 62.43 -29.20
CA LEU A 111 -17.65 62.32 -27.97
C LEU A 111 -18.48 61.80 -26.79
N GLU A 112 -19.74 62.20 -26.65
CA GLU A 112 -20.68 61.67 -25.65
C GLU A 112 -20.94 60.17 -25.87
N ASP A 113 -21.25 59.75 -27.10
CA ASP A 113 -21.46 58.36 -27.47
C ASP A 113 -20.20 57.52 -27.14
N ASN A 114 -19.00 57.96 -27.56
CA ASN A 114 -17.73 57.31 -27.21
C ASN A 114 -17.45 57.26 -25.69
N LEU A 115 -17.81 58.31 -24.95
CA LEU A 115 -17.62 58.37 -23.49
C LEU A 115 -18.55 57.38 -22.79
N THR A 116 -19.81 57.26 -23.21
CA THR A 116 -20.74 56.25 -22.69
C THR A 116 -20.31 54.83 -23.04
N GLU A 117 -19.81 54.58 -24.25
CA GLU A 117 -19.28 53.26 -24.64
C GLU A 117 -18.07 52.87 -23.78
N ASN A 118 -17.14 53.80 -23.55
CA ASN A 118 -15.97 53.56 -22.69
C ASN A 118 -16.36 53.36 -21.22
N GLN A 119 -17.37 54.07 -20.71
CA GLN A 119 -17.92 53.83 -19.38
C GLN A 119 -18.56 52.43 -19.26
N GLN A 120 -19.30 51.98 -20.29
CA GLN A 120 -19.88 50.64 -20.32
C GLN A 120 -18.80 49.54 -20.39
N LYS A 121 -17.77 49.72 -21.22
CA LYS A 121 -16.60 48.83 -21.28
C LYS A 121 -15.93 48.71 -19.92
N TRP A 122 -15.55 49.84 -19.31
CA TRP A 122 -14.91 49.87 -18.01
C TRP A 122 -15.79 49.26 -16.90
N ALA A 123 -17.09 49.50 -16.91
CA ALA A 123 -18.03 48.87 -15.98
C ALA A 123 -18.08 47.35 -16.17
N SER A 124 -18.08 46.86 -17.42
CA SER A 124 -18.07 45.43 -17.73
C SER A 124 -16.75 44.76 -17.32
N GLU A 125 -15.59 45.34 -17.64
CA GLU A 125 -14.26 44.86 -17.24
C GLU A 125 -14.12 44.83 -15.71
N ASN A 126 -14.55 45.89 -15.02
CA ASN A 126 -14.53 45.96 -13.56
C ASN A 126 -15.48 44.92 -12.93
N SER A 127 -16.61 44.59 -13.57
CA SER A 127 -17.49 43.50 -13.12
C SER A 127 -16.84 42.12 -13.30
N GLN A 128 -16.17 41.87 -14.43
CA GLN A 128 -15.44 40.63 -14.71
C GLN A 128 -14.25 40.46 -13.76
N LEU A 129 -13.47 41.51 -13.53
CA LEU A 129 -12.35 41.49 -12.58
C LEU A 129 -12.82 41.21 -11.14
N LYS A 130 -13.98 41.75 -10.73
CA LYS A 130 -14.58 41.44 -9.42
C LYS A 130 -15.06 39.99 -9.33
N GLN A 131 -15.63 39.44 -10.39
CA GLN A 131 -16.02 38.02 -10.45
C GLN A 131 -14.79 37.11 -10.38
N ALA A 132 -13.78 37.34 -11.22
CA ALA A 132 -12.54 36.58 -11.22
C ALA A 132 -11.79 36.67 -9.88
N LEU A 133 -11.79 37.83 -9.22
CA LEU A 133 -11.22 37.98 -7.88
C LEU A 133 -12.03 37.24 -6.80
N ALA A 134 -13.35 37.21 -6.90
CA ALA A 134 -14.20 36.43 -6.01
C ALA A 134 -13.99 34.90 -6.19
N GLU A 135 -13.90 34.44 -7.44
CA GLU A 135 -13.56 33.04 -7.78
C GLU A 135 -12.15 32.65 -7.31
N GLN A 136 -11.17 33.54 -7.45
CA GLN A 136 -9.82 33.32 -6.95
C GLN A 136 -9.80 33.26 -5.41
N VAL A 137 -10.59 34.10 -4.73
CA VAL A 137 -10.74 34.05 -3.26
C VAL A 137 -11.42 32.76 -2.82
N SER A 138 -12.49 32.30 -3.49
CA SER A 138 -13.15 31.04 -3.12
C SER A 138 -12.24 29.84 -3.35
N SER A 139 -11.56 29.74 -4.49
CA SER A 139 -10.58 28.68 -4.74
C SER A 139 -9.40 28.69 -3.75
N GLY A 140 -8.98 29.88 -3.30
CA GLY A 140 -7.99 30.03 -2.23
C GLY A 140 -8.48 29.54 -0.86
N GLN A 141 -9.77 29.74 -0.56
CA GLN A 141 -10.42 29.21 0.65
C GLN A 141 -10.54 27.68 0.58
N ASP A 142 -10.99 27.13 -0.55
CA ASP A 142 -11.09 25.68 -0.78
C ASP A 142 -9.72 25.00 -0.65
N LEU A 143 -8.66 25.60 -1.22
CA LEU A 143 -7.29 25.09 -1.08
C LEU A 143 -6.79 25.16 0.37
N ALA A 144 -7.10 26.24 1.10
CA ALA A 144 -6.74 26.37 2.52
C ALA A 144 -7.48 25.34 3.40
N GLU A 145 -8.75 25.07 3.12
CA GLU A 145 -9.52 24.03 3.82
C GLU A 145 -8.99 22.62 3.50
N ASN A 146 -8.69 22.33 2.23
CA ASN A 146 -8.06 21.07 1.83
C ASN A 146 -6.67 20.87 2.47
N LEU A 147 -5.86 21.93 2.59
CA LEU A 147 -4.59 21.89 3.34
C LEU A 147 -4.81 21.64 4.84
N LYS A 148 -5.86 22.20 5.44
CA LYS A 148 -6.23 21.93 6.84
C LYS A 148 -6.68 20.48 7.05
N ILE A 149 -7.48 19.93 6.14
CA ILE A 149 -7.94 18.54 6.18
C ILE A 149 -6.75 17.58 6.03
N THR A 150 -5.90 17.78 5.02
CA THR A 150 -4.73 16.91 4.77
C THR A 150 -3.69 16.99 5.89
N THR A 151 -3.46 18.17 6.48
CA THR A 151 -2.57 18.29 7.66
C THR A 151 -3.16 17.66 8.93
N GLN A 152 -4.49 17.61 9.08
CA GLN A 152 -5.13 16.85 10.16
C GLN A 152 -5.00 15.33 9.91
N GLN A 153 -5.32 14.85 8.71
CA GLN A 153 -5.16 13.45 8.32
C GLN A 153 -3.72 12.97 8.52
N LEU A 154 -2.73 13.81 8.15
CA LEU A 154 -1.32 13.48 8.35
C LEU A 154 -0.99 13.27 9.84
N LYS A 155 -1.46 14.13 10.75
CA LYS A 155 -1.29 13.95 12.21
C LYS A 155 -1.99 12.69 12.74
N GLU A 156 -3.16 12.35 12.19
CA GLU A 156 -3.88 11.10 12.52
C GLU A 156 -3.09 9.86 12.04
N THR A 157 -2.46 9.92 10.86
CA THR A 157 -1.56 8.86 10.39
C THR A 157 -0.25 8.77 11.19
N GLU A 158 0.35 9.90 11.58
CA GLU A 158 1.56 9.92 12.42
C GLU A 158 1.31 9.34 13.82
N SER A 159 0.20 9.70 14.45
CA SER A 159 -0.16 9.18 15.78
C SER A 159 -0.50 7.69 15.73
N SER A 160 -1.24 7.22 14.72
CA SER A 160 -1.49 5.77 14.54
C SER A 160 -0.21 4.99 14.20
N LEU A 161 0.72 5.55 13.42
CA LEU A 161 2.05 4.96 13.20
C LEU A 161 2.89 4.90 14.48
N SER A 162 2.80 5.90 15.37
CA SER A 162 3.45 5.87 16.69
C SER A 162 2.92 4.73 17.55
N VAL A 163 1.59 4.63 17.68
CA VAL A 163 0.93 3.54 18.42
C VAL A 163 1.29 2.17 17.84
N ASN A 164 1.34 2.03 16.52
CA ASN A 164 1.73 0.78 15.87
C ASN A 164 3.21 0.43 16.11
N ARG A 165 4.13 1.40 16.16
CA ARG A 165 5.54 1.19 16.53
C ARG A 165 5.67 0.73 17.99
N GLU A 166 4.94 1.34 18.92
CA GLU A 166 4.92 0.90 20.32
C GLU A 166 4.35 -0.52 20.46
N ASN A 167 3.28 -0.84 19.73
CA ASN A 167 2.70 -2.18 19.73
C ASN A 167 3.64 -3.23 19.13
N LEU A 168 4.34 -2.92 18.03
CA LEU A 168 5.37 -3.79 17.48
C LEU A 168 6.51 -4.02 18.48
N SER A 169 7.03 -2.96 19.10
CA SER A 169 8.08 -3.06 20.13
C SER A 169 7.65 -3.93 21.33
N ARG A 170 6.38 -3.82 21.78
CA ARG A 170 5.82 -4.70 22.83
C ARG A 170 5.71 -6.16 22.38
N VAL A 171 5.26 -6.41 21.15
CA VAL A 171 5.13 -7.77 20.59
C VAL A 171 6.51 -8.41 20.36
N GLU A 172 7.48 -7.67 19.86
CA GLU A 172 8.87 -8.11 19.72
C GLU A 172 9.49 -8.47 21.07
N GLY A 173 9.29 -7.63 22.10
CA GLY A 173 9.70 -7.93 23.48
C GLY A 173 9.07 -9.22 24.02
N ALA A 174 7.75 -9.37 23.89
CA ALA A 174 7.04 -10.57 24.34
C ALA A 174 7.44 -11.85 23.58
N LEU A 175 7.73 -11.75 22.27
CA LEU A 175 8.24 -12.87 21.48
C LEU A 175 9.65 -13.27 21.89
N GLU A 176 10.50 -12.31 22.22
CA GLU A 176 11.87 -12.55 22.68
C GLU A 176 11.91 -13.17 24.09
N GLU A 177 11.01 -12.73 24.99
CA GLU A 177 10.79 -13.38 26.30
C GLU A 177 10.26 -14.81 26.15
N ALA A 178 9.28 -15.03 25.25
CA ALA A 178 8.76 -16.36 24.96
C ALA A 178 9.83 -17.30 24.36
N ARG A 179 10.69 -16.80 23.48
CA ARG A 179 11.86 -17.55 22.95
C ARG A 179 12.81 -17.94 24.07
N LYS A 180 13.21 -17.00 24.93
CA LYS A 180 14.10 -17.27 26.07
C LYS A 180 13.50 -18.29 27.04
N SER A 181 12.19 -18.20 27.30
CA SER A 181 11.46 -19.18 28.12
C SER A 181 11.47 -20.57 27.48
N HIS A 182 11.20 -20.68 26.18
CA HIS A 182 11.24 -21.95 25.45
C HIS A 182 12.67 -22.53 25.35
N GLU A 183 13.70 -21.70 25.17
CA GLU A 183 15.10 -22.11 25.22
C GLU A 183 15.52 -22.60 26.62
N ALA A 184 15.05 -21.95 27.69
CA ALA A 184 15.28 -22.41 29.06
C ALA A 184 14.60 -23.77 29.31
N GLN A 185 13.32 -23.90 28.95
CA GLN A 185 12.58 -25.16 29.06
C GLN A 185 13.24 -26.28 28.25
N THR A 186 13.60 -26.06 26.99
CA THR A 186 14.25 -27.09 26.17
C THR A 186 15.60 -27.53 26.75
N LYS A 187 16.38 -26.61 27.34
CA LYS A 187 17.60 -26.94 28.10
C LYS A 187 17.28 -27.77 29.35
N GLU A 188 16.34 -27.35 30.18
CA GLU A 188 15.91 -28.09 31.38
C GLU A 188 15.43 -29.51 31.05
N TRP A 189 14.64 -29.67 29.99
CA TRP A 189 14.17 -30.97 29.50
C TRP A 189 15.30 -31.83 28.95
N SER A 190 16.25 -31.25 28.20
CA SER A 190 17.43 -31.99 27.72
C SER A 190 18.33 -32.45 28.86
N GLU A 191 18.67 -31.55 29.81
CA GLU A 191 19.45 -31.89 30.99
C GLU A 191 18.78 -32.97 31.85
N LYS A 192 17.45 -32.90 32.02
CA LYS A 192 16.69 -33.91 32.75
C LYS A 192 16.74 -35.26 32.01
N SER A 193 16.51 -35.26 30.70
CA SER A 193 16.59 -36.47 29.89
C SER A 193 18.00 -37.08 29.89
N GLU A 194 19.06 -36.27 29.90
CA GLU A 194 20.45 -36.74 30.04
C GLU A 194 20.72 -37.34 31.43
N LYS A 195 20.26 -36.67 32.50
CA LYS A 195 20.37 -37.18 33.88
C LYS A 195 19.63 -38.51 34.05
N ASP A 196 18.41 -38.61 33.53
CA ASP A 196 17.60 -39.84 33.56
C ASP A 196 18.27 -40.95 32.71
N HIS A 197 18.80 -40.62 31.52
CA HIS A 197 19.54 -41.58 30.68
C HIS A 197 20.81 -42.10 31.36
N LEU A 198 21.62 -41.21 31.95
CA LEU A 198 22.82 -41.59 32.71
C LEU A 198 22.47 -42.42 33.95
N TRP A 199 21.34 -42.15 34.60
CA TRP A 199 20.84 -42.96 35.71
C TRP A 199 20.46 -44.37 35.23
N HIS A 200 19.75 -44.50 34.12
CA HIS A 200 19.43 -45.80 33.52
C HIS A 200 20.68 -46.58 33.09
N LEU A 201 21.68 -45.92 32.49
CA LEU A 201 22.94 -46.58 32.12
C LEU A 201 23.69 -47.12 33.34
N LYS A 202 23.85 -46.30 34.39
CA LYS A 202 24.43 -46.76 35.67
C LYS A 202 23.66 -47.93 36.25
N ARG A 203 22.32 -47.90 36.17
CA ARG A 203 21.47 -48.97 36.69
C ARG A 203 21.66 -50.28 35.92
N ILE A 204 21.80 -50.21 34.60
CA ILE A 204 22.12 -51.38 33.75
C ILE A 204 23.51 -51.93 34.08
N GLU A 205 24.49 -51.07 34.36
CA GLU A 205 25.83 -51.50 34.81
C GLU A 205 25.79 -52.17 36.19
N GLU A 206 25.08 -51.59 37.17
CA GLU A 206 24.85 -52.20 38.50
C GLU A 206 24.21 -53.59 38.38
N GLU A 207 23.15 -53.73 37.58
CA GLU A 207 22.45 -55.00 37.38
C GLU A 207 23.30 -56.03 36.62
N LYS A 208 24.14 -55.58 35.68
CA LYS A 208 25.12 -56.41 34.98
C LYS A 208 26.23 -56.91 35.91
N GLU A 209 26.78 -56.06 36.78
CA GLU A 209 27.76 -56.48 37.78
C GLU A 209 27.13 -57.36 38.86
N ALA A 210 25.90 -57.09 39.29
CA ALA A 210 25.15 -58.00 40.17
C ALA A 210 24.96 -59.38 39.53
N ALA A 211 24.55 -59.44 38.26
CA ALA A 211 24.40 -60.69 37.51
C ALA A 211 25.74 -61.44 37.33
N LYS A 212 26.83 -60.74 37.02
CA LYS A 212 28.18 -61.32 36.99
C LYS A 212 28.61 -61.88 38.34
N ASN A 213 28.38 -61.14 39.43
CA ASN A 213 28.73 -61.57 40.77
C ASN A 213 27.94 -62.81 41.20
N GLU A 214 26.66 -62.90 40.83
CA GLU A 214 25.85 -64.08 41.09
C GLU A 214 26.26 -65.27 40.22
N GLN A 215 26.58 -65.05 38.93
CA GLN A 215 27.19 -66.08 38.08
C GLN A 215 28.53 -66.57 38.66
N ALA A 216 29.38 -65.68 39.16
CA ALA A 216 30.66 -66.03 39.79
C ALA A 216 30.46 -66.84 41.09
N ARG A 217 29.45 -66.51 41.91
CA ARG A 217 29.06 -67.33 43.07
C ARG A 217 28.57 -68.71 42.65
N ILE A 218 27.72 -68.81 41.64
CA ILE A 218 27.23 -70.10 41.11
C ILE A 218 28.40 -70.93 40.60
N ILE A 219 29.31 -70.36 39.81
CA ILE A 219 30.53 -71.03 39.32
C ILE A 219 31.42 -71.48 40.49
N SER A 220 31.62 -70.62 41.51
CA SER A 220 32.40 -70.98 42.69
C SER A 220 31.77 -72.14 43.48
N ASN A 221 30.45 -72.15 43.63
CA ASN A 221 29.72 -73.22 44.32
C ASN A 221 29.77 -74.54 43.52
N LEU A 222 29.61 -74.46 42.19
CA LEU A 222 29.74 -75.62 41.29
C LEU A 222 31.17 -76.17 41.27
N ASN A 223 32.19 -75.33 41.24
CA ASN A 223 33.58 -75.77 41.33
C ASN A 223 33.85 -76.47 42.66
N ARG A 224 33.37 -75.93 43.79
CA ARG A 224 33.48 -76.55 45.10
C ARG A 224 32.77 -77.90 45.18
N SER A 225 31.57 -78.03 44.59
CA SER A 225 30.84 -79.31 44.56
C SER A 225 31.53 -80.34 43.65
N LEU A 226 32.17 -79.89 42.57
CA LEU A 226 32.97 -80.71 41.66
C LEU A 226 34.27 -81.17 42.36
N GLU A 227 34.92 -80.32 43.15
CA GLU A 227 36.06 -80.69 44.00
C GLU A 227 35.68 -81.72 45.07
N THR A 228 34.57 -81.55 45.78
CA THR A 228 34.10 -82.57 46.74
C THR A 228 33.76 -83.88 46.02
N ALA A 229 33.11 -83.83 44.86
CA ALA A 229 32.81 -85.04 44.08
C ALA A 229 34.07 -85.73 43.54
N LYS A 230 35.14 -84.98 43.22
CA LYS A 230 36.46 -85.54 42.88
C LYS A 230 37.10 -86.23 44.08
N LEU A 231 37.12 -85.60 45.25
CA LEU A 231 37.65 -86.20 46.48
C LEU A 231 36.86 -87.46 46.86
N ASP A 232 35.52 -87.44 46.74
CA ASP A 232 34.68 -88.62 46.93
C ASP A 232 35.03 -89.72 45.92
N GLN A 233 35.19 -89.38 44.63
CA GLN A 233 35.61 -90.34 43.59
C GLN A 233 37.01 -90.93 43.87
N GLU A 234 37.96 -90.11 44.34
CA GLU A 234 39.30 -90.56 44.73
C GLU A 234 39.26 -91.45 45.97
N SER A 235 38.41 -91.13 46.96
CA SER A 235 38.19 -91.98 48.13
C SER A 235 37.57 -93.33 47.75
N LEU A 236 36.62 -93.35 46.82
CA LEU A 236 36.01 -94.58 46.28
C LEU A 236 37.00 -95.40 45.47
N ARG A 237 37.89 -94.76 44.69
CA ARG A 237 39.01 -95.42 43.99
C ARG A 237 40.02 -96.02 44.97
N ALA A 238 40.39 -95.29 46.02
CA ALA A 238 41.27 -95.79 47.08
C ALA A 238 40.65 -96.99 47.81
N ARG A 239 39.34 -96.92 48.11
CA ARG A 239 38.58 -98.02 48.72
C ARG A 239 38.45 -99.24 47.81
N LEU A 240 38.24 -99.04 46.50
CA LEU A 240 38.29 -100.12 45.50
C LEU A 240 39.67 -100.77 45.45
N THR A 241 40.74 -99.98 45.45
CA THR A 241 42.12 -100.49 45.48
C THR A 241 42.40 -101.27 46.77
N GLN A 242 41.90 -100.80 47.92
CA GLN A 242 41.99 -101.51 49.20
C GLN A 242 41.24 -102.85 49.16
N ILE A 243 40.03 -102.89 48.59
CA ILE A 243 39.26 -104.13 48.42
C ILE A 243 39.97 -105.08 47.45
N MET A 244 40.51 -104.58 46.33
CA MET A 244 41.32 -105.38 45.40
C MET A 244 42.53 -106.00 46.09
N ASN A 245 43.24 -105.24 46.93
CA ASN A 245 44.36 -105.75 47.70
C ASN A 245 43.90 -106.80 48.74
N GLN A 246 42.77 -106.58 49.43
CA GLN A 246 42.19 -107.57 50.35
C GLN A 246 41.78 -108.86 49.64
N VAL A 247 41.24 -108.78 48.42
CA VAL A 247 40.94 -109.94 47.58
C VAL A 247 42.24 -110.63 47.13
N GLY A 248 43.28 -109.87 46.79
CA GLY A 248 44.63 -110.41 46.54
C GLY A 248 45.21 -111.17 47.73
N ASP A 249 45.18 -110.57 48.92
CA ASP A 249 45.61 -111.20 50.18
C ASP A 249 44.80 -112.45 50.50
N GLN A 250 43.50 -112.45 50.23
CA GLN A 250 42.64 -113.63 50.41
C GLN A 250 42.99 -114.73 49.41
N LEU A 251 43.22 -114.40 48.13
CA LEU A 251 43.67 -115.36 47.11
C LEU A 251 45.06 -115.93 47.44
N GLU A 252 45.99 -115.13 47.96
CA GLU A 252 47.28 -115.63 48.45
C GLU A 252 47.13 -116.58 49.64
N ARG A 253 46.26 -116.25 50.61
CA ARG A 253 45.96 -117.14 51.75
C ARG A 253 45.29 -118.42 51.28
N GLN A 254 44.40 -118.33 50.30
CA GLN A 254 43.71 -119.47 49.71
C GLN A 254 44.72 -120.38 48.99
N GLY A 255 45.63 -119.83 48.19
CA GLY A 255 46.72 -120.60 47.57
C GLY A 255 47.69 -121.23 48.58
N LYS A 256 47.97 -120.56 49.72
CA LYS A 256 48.75 -121.14 50.83
C LYS A 256 48.00 -122.31 51.50
N LEU A 257 46.70 -122.17 51.75
CA LEU A 257 45.86 -123.23 52.30
C LEU A 257 45.70 -124.41 51.32
N GLU A 258 45.58 -124.15 50.02
CA GLU A 258 45.56 -125.18 48.97
C GLU A 258 46.88 -125.95 48.93
N ALA A 259 48.02 -125.25 49.01
CA ALA A 259 49.35 -125.87 49.11
C ALA A 259 49.53 -126.68 50.41
N GLU A 260 48.97 -126.23 51.55
CA GLU A 260 48.94 -127.00 52.80
C GLU A 260 48.05 -128.24 52.69
N VAL A 261 46.89 -128.14 52.04
CA VAL A 261 46.00 -129.28 51.77
C VAL A 261 46.68 -130.31 50.87
N ASP A 262 47.38 -129.90 49.82
CA ASP A 262 48.13 -130.83 48.96
C ASP A 262 49.34 -131.45 49.67
N LYS A 263 49.99 -130.71 50.57
CA LYS A 263 51.05 -131.23 51.44
C LYS A 263 50.51 -132.28 52.43
N LEU A 264 49.37 -132.00 53.08
CA LEU A 264 48.68 -132.94 53.96
C LEU A 264 48.18 -134.18 53.19
N ARG A 265 47.70 -134.03 51.95
CA ARG A 265 47.37 -135.18 51.06
C ARG A 265 48.60 -136.03 50.73
N ALA A 266 49.73 -135.40 50.45
CA ALA A 266 50.99 -136.12 50.21
C ALA A 266 51.44 -136.89 51.46
N GLU A 267 51.42 -136.25 52.64
CA GLU A 267 51.72 -136.87 53.94
C GLU A 267 50.76 -138.02 54.26
N LEU A 268 49.45 -137.86 53.99
CA LEU A 268 48.45 -138.91 54.17
C LEU A 268 48.71 -140.11 53.25
N SER A 269 49.03 -139.89 51.97
CA SER A 269 49.45 -140.98 51.07
C SER A 269 50.75 -141.67 51.51
N SER A 270 51.65 -140.95 52.19
CA SER A 270 52.89 -141.52 52.72
C SER A 270 52.64 -142.38 53.97
N THR A 271 51.72 -141.97 54.84
CA THR A 271 51.32 -142.73 56.03
C THR A 271 50.48 -143.95 55.68
N GLU A 272 49.60 -143.87 54.67
CA GLU A 272 48.92 -145.05 54.12
C GLU A 272 49.90 -146.09 53.55
N LYS A 273 50.92 -145.65 52.81
CA LYS A 273 52.00 -146.54 52.32
C LYS A 273 52.81 -147.16 53.46
N ALA A 274 53.14 -146.39 54.50
CA ALA A 274 53.83 -146.91 55.69
C ALA A 274 52.97 -147.92 56.46
N LEU A 275 51.66 -147.67 56.59
CA LEU A 275 50.72 -148.56 57.26
C LEU A 275 50.47 -149.86 56.48
N LEU A 276 50.51 -149.82 55.14
CA LEU A 276 50.55 -151.02 54.30
C LEU A 276 51.82 -151.84 54.53
N GLN A 277 52.99 -151.21 54.63
CA GLN A 277 54.25 -151.91 54.91
C GLN A 277 54.29 -152.55 56.32
N GLU A 278 53.73 -151.90 57.34
CA GLU A 278 53.57 -152.50 58.68
C GLU A 278 52.55 -153.65 58.72
N LYS A 279 51.46 -153.56 57.93
CA LYS A 279 50.55 -154.70 57.72
C LYS A 279 51.27 -155.89 57.08
N GLU A 280 52.12 -155.67 56.08
CA GLU A 280 52.93 -156.76 55.51
C GLU A 280 53.96 -157.35 56.49
N ARG A 281 54.57 -156.53 57.34
CA ARG A 281 55.51 -157.00 58.39
C ARG A 281 54.82 -157.85 59.45
N SER A 282 53.66 -157.42 59.93
CA SER A 282 52.89 -158.17 60.94
C SER A 282 52.39 -159.52 60.41
N VAL A 283 51.98 -159.62 59.14
CA VAL A 283 51.66 -160.89 58.48
C VAL A 283 52.89 -161.82 58.40
N LYS A 284 54.07 -161.28 58.04
CA LYS A 284 55.33 -162.06 57.98
C LYS A 284 55.79 -162.55 59.37
N LEU A 285 55.57 -161.77 60.43
CA LEU A 285 55.91 -162.17 61.81
C LEU A 285 54.96 -163.23 62.38
N GLN A 286 53.65 -163.16 62.10
CA GLN A 286 52.69 -164.20 62.53
C GLN A 286 52.97 -165.58 61.89
N ALA A 287 53.60 -165.62 60.71
CA ALA A 287 53.99 -166.87 60.05
C ALA A 287 55.17 -167.59 60.73
N LEU A 288 56.05 -166.87 61.43
CA LEU A 288 57.29 -167.44 62.01
C LEU A 288 57.08 -168.07 63.40
N VAL A 289 56.12 -167.59 64.19
CA VAL A 289 55.94 -168.04 65.60
C VAL A 289 55.13 -169.35 65.74
N LYS A 290 54.41 -169.77 64.70
CA LYS A 290 53.56 -171.00 64.75
C LYS A 290 54.32 -172.33 64.57
N LYS A 291 55.63 -172.33 64.32
CA LYS A 291 56.46 -173.55 64.18
C LYS A 291 57.50 -173.67 65.29
N GLN A 292 57.12 -174.20 66.46
CA GLN A 292 57.89 -175.18 67.27
C GLN A 292 57.31 -175.38 68.70
N ARG A 293 56.48 -176.41 68.86
CA ARG A 293 56.32 -177.18 70.11
C ARG A 293 56.12 -178.66 69.73
N ARG A 294 57.03 -179.54 70.22
CA ARG A 294 56.95 -180.98 70.63
C ARG A 294 55.76 -181.89 70.19
N PRO A 295 55.85 -183.25 70.33
CA PRO A 295 57.00 -184.17 70.15
C PRO A 295 56.62 -185.55 69.54
N ALA A 296 57.61 -186.41 69.32
CA ALA A 296 57.52 -187.87 69.49
C ALA A 296 58.85 -188.37 70.08
N GLU A 297 58.80 -189.50 70.77
CA GLU A 297 59.92 -190.06 71.54
C GLU A 297 60.95 -190.80 70.65
N LYS A 298 62.08 -191.37 71.10
CA LYS A 298 62.81 -191.51 72.39
C LYS A 298 62.30 -190.82 73.68
N GLN A 299 62.16 -191.51 74.83
CA GLN A 299 62.22 -192.98 75.02
C GLN A 299 61.59 -193.45 76.36
N THR A 300 60.28 -193.76 76.39
CA THR A 300 59.64 -194.88 77.11
C THR A 300 58.14 -194.99 76.76
N SER A 301 57.74 -196.17 76.28
CA SER A 301 56.35 -196.64 76.05
C SER A 301 55.66 -196.25 74.73
N GLU A 302 54.67 -197.07 74.36
CA GLU A 302 53.71 -196.88 73.24
C GLU A 302 54.29 -196.81 71.81
N ARG A 303 54.99 -197.90 71.45
CA ARG A 303 55.17 -198.49 70.11
C ARG A 303 55.29 -197.49 68.93
N ILE A 304 56.51 -197.36 68.39
CA ILE A 304 56.94 -198.22 67.28
C ILE A 304 56.03 -197.97 66.06
N SER A 305 56.18 -196.82 65.39
CA SER A 305 57.42 -196.40 64.72
C SER A 305 58.15 -195.17 65.32
N LEU A 306 59.30 -195.24 66.01
CA LEU A 306 60.13 -196.35 66.53
C LEU A 306 61.11 -195.82 67.59
#